data_AF-A0A931N9N8-F1
#
_entry.id   AF-A0A931N9N8-F1
#
_cell.length_a   1.000
_cell.length_b   1.000
_cell.length_c   1.000
_cell.angle_alpha   90.00
_cell.angle_beta   90.00
_cell.angle_gamma   90.00
#
_symmetry.space_group_name_H-M   'P 1'
#
loop_
_entity.id
_entity.type
_entity.pdbx_description
1 polymer ?
#
loop_
_entity_poly.entity_id
_entity_poly.type
_entity_poly.pdbx_seq_one_letter_code
_entity_poly.pdbx_strand_id
1 'polypeptide(L)'
;MTSVKSKGSKWVVALLTTFTILFTASNMSAAPLATQEGVIGAAEYKLFLEDKFDLNLTGKVTKGDFIEAVASVLDYEAKEKKVVFSDIKAEDPLYDAAAALYEQGILKGPAIGGDQVLTNAAAISIAVRAANLEELAYTYPADKVEDVFSDLKLKSAGLGKHVAQEIAAAVDTGVLPASYYSNGLQPKAAVSEDLANVLIGKILETKGLYKNYIGFVSDGDIISKLNQAYATSDIIDAPKLQKLVNTALEQKLITGYNIKDARFESNFVDSLSLTYGHSDLTHAIQLIGLLRSEGLDAKVQFEPKTSAYVHLKEWGDPGPNVVQITNGNFIAFAKEYDLEFEFLTAADKVAFQNVIFAYAKKNEENQSGLIAGSWWQPLYFSATEIKDYEIITNNLITDANSPYVVHAFSLNAESEKVVKGFKSIDPEAKITPYQFWVDVPFFNYLHGESK
;
A
#
# COMPACT_ATOMS: atom_id res chain seq x y z
N MET A 1 -1.65 57.83 -63.32
CA MET A 1 -1.51 59.30 -63.33
C MET A 1 -2.16 59.86 -62.08
N THR A 2 -1.44 60.75 -61.40
CA THR A 2 -1.94 61.81 -60.49
C THR A 2 -2.75 61.42 -59.24
N SER A 3 -2.00 61.26 -58.16
CA SER A 3 -2.19 61.93 -56.85
C SER A 3 -2.97 63.26 -56.90
N VAL A 4 -3.74 63.58 -55.84
CA VAL A 4 -3.49 64.74 -54.93
C VAL A 4 -4.69 65.04 -54.00
N LYS A 5 -4.41 64.98 -52.67
CA LYS A 5 -4.77 65.90 -51.54
C LYS A 5 -6.23 66.25 -51.25
N SER A 6 -6.64 66.68 -50.06
CA SER A 6 -6.19 66.69 -48.65
C SER A 6 -7.20 67.59 -47.93
N LYS A 7 -7.50 67.36 -46.65
CA LYS A 7 -7.40 68.36 -45.56
C LYS A 7 -8.07 67.81 -44.30
N GLY A 8 -7.29 67.79 -43.22
CA GLY A 8 -7.79 67.51 -41.88
C GLY A 8 -8.46 68.73 -41.24
N SER A 9 -9.08 68.48 -40.10
CA SER A 9 -9.24 69.48 -39.04
C SER A 9 -9.02 68.83 -37.68
N LYS A 10 -8.56 69.66 -36.75
CA LYS A 10 -7.87 69.35 -35.51
C LYS A 10 -8.82 68.94 -34.38
N TRP A 11 -8.21 68.18 -33.47
CA TRP A 11 -8.62 67.82 -32.12
C TRP A 11 -8.89 69.03 -31.21
N VAL A 12 -9.86 68.92 -30.30
CA VAL A 12 -9.68 69.03 -28.83
C VAL A 12 -10.77 68.22 -28.12
N VAL A 13 -10.32 67.15 -27.45
CA VAL A 13 -10.66 66.63 -26.10
C VAL A 13 -12.07 66.81 -25.54
N ALA A 14 -12.72 65.68 -25.26
CA ALA A 14 -13.47 65.47 -24.02
C ALA A 14 -13.18 64.06 -23.49
N LEU A 15 -12.66 64.02 -22.27
CA LEU A 15 -12.45 62.83 -21.45
C LEU A 15 -13.74 62.01 -21.32
N LEU A 16 -13.64 60.69 -21.50
CA LEU A 16 -14.43 59.73 -20.74
C LEU A 16 -13.57 58.51 -20.51
N THR A 17 -13.20 58.37 -19.24
CA THR A 17 -12.33 57.37 -18.65
C THR A 17 -12.90 55.97 -18.82
N THR A 18 -12.01 55.12 -19.30
CA THR A 18 -12.03 53.67 -19.35
C THR A 18 -12.32 53.03 -17.98
N PHE A 19 -13.22 52.05 -17.97
CA PHE A 19 -13.08 50.87 -17.10
C PHE A 19 -13.03 49.64 -18.01
N THR A 20 -11.84 49.40 -18.57
CA THR A 20 -11.51 48.12 -19.19
C THR A 20 -11.25 47.17 -18.04
N ILE A 21 -12.16 46.23 -17.80
CA ILE A 21 -11.87 45.07 -16.97
C ILE A 21 -10.83 44.26 -17.75
N LEU A 22 -9.56 44.43 -17.37
CA LEU A 22 -8.49 43.53 -17.71
C LEU A 22 -8.90 42.15 -17.17
N PHE A 23 -9.37 41.28 -18.04
CA PHE A 23 -9.22 39.84 -17.82
C PHE A 23 -7.73 39.58 -17.84
N THR A 24 -7.11 39.61 -16.66
CA THR A 24 -5.85 38.90 -16.44
C THR A 24 -6.18 37.43 -16.63
N ALA A 25 -5.88 36.90 -17.81
CA ALA A 25 -5.70 35.48 -17.98
C ALA A 25 -4.59 35.08 -17.00
N SER A 26 -4.98 34.56 -15.84
CA SER A 26 -4.09 33.80 -14.98
C SER A 26 -3.65 32.60 -15.82
N ASN A 27 -2.49 32.73 -16.46
CA ASN A 27 -1.72 31.59 -16.92
C ASN A 27 -1.40 30.76 -15.68
N MET A 28 -2.32 29.87 -15.29
CA MET A 28 -1.97 28.68 -14.54
C MET A 28 -1.21 27.80 -15.53
N SER A 29 0.07 28.11 -15.71
CA SER A 29 1.02 27.09 -16.13
C SER A 29 0.92 26.01 -15.07
N ALA A 30 0.32 24.88 -15.42
CA ALA A 30 0.51 23.64 -14.68
C ALA A 30 2.03 23.50 -14.52
N ALA A 31 2.49 23.58 -13.26
CA ALA A 31 3.88 23.30 -12.97
C ALA A 31 4.15 21.90 -13.54
N PRO A 32 5.25 21.69 -14.28
CA PRO A 32 5.63 20.33 -14.62
C PRO A 32 5.75 19.59 -13.29
N LEU A 33 4.92 18.55 -13.12
CA LEU A 33 5.17 17.50 -12.15
C LEU A 33 6.58 17.03 -12.46
N ALA A 34 7.55 17.52 -11.69
CA ALA A 34 8.86 16.93 -11.66
C ALA A 34 8.58 15.46 -11.35
N THR A 35 9.02 14.56 -12.23
CA THR A 35 9.10 13.14 -11.94
C THR A 35 10.08 12.99 -10.79
N GLN A 36 9.59 13.21 -9.58
CA GLN A 36 10.23 12.79 -8.37
C GLN A 36 10.03 11.28 -8.42
N GLU A 37 11.03 10.55 -8.92
CA GLU A 37 11.14 9.14 -8.53
C GLU A 37 10.96 9.14 -7.02
N GLY A 38 9.88 8.52 -6.54
CA GLY A 38 9.47 8.59 -5.15
C GLY A 38 10.53 7.94 -4.28
N VAL A 39 11.54 8.72 -3.88
CA VAL A 39 12.54 8.27 -2.92
C VAL A 39 11.79 8.11 -1.61
N ILE A 40 11.47 6.85 -1.28
CA ILE A 40 10.86 6.47 -0.01
C ILE A 40 11.73 7.06 1.11
N GLY A 41 11.16 8.04 1.82
CA GLY A 41 11.87 8.80 2.84
C GLY A 41 11.80 8.14 4.21
N ALA A 42 12.66 8.58 5.13
CA ALA A 42 12.65 8.13 6.52
C ALA A 42 11.27 8.26 7.19
N ALA A 43 10.56 9.36 6.91
CA ALA A 43 9.23 9.62 7.44
C ALA A 43 8.20 8.59 6.97
N GLU A 44 8.32 8.09 5.74
CA GLU A 44 7.40 7.08 5.22
C GLU A 44 7.63 5.72 5.91
N TYR A 45 8.88 5.29 6.04
CA TYR A 45 9.18 4.05 6.78
C TYR A 45 8.75 4.15 8.23
N LYS A 46 9.04 5.28 8.89
CA LYS A 46 8.60 5.52 10.26
C LYS A 46 7.08 5.34 10.38
N LEU A 47 6.30 6.04 9.54
CA LEU A 47 4.85 5.93 9.56
C LEU A 47 4.36 4.50 9.28
N PHE A 48 4.98 3.79 8.33
CA PHE A 48 4.65 2.40 8.05
C PHE A 48 4.96 1.46 9.22
N LEU A 49 6.11 1.64 9.86
CA LEU A 49 6.51 0.83 11.03
C LEU A 49 5.60 1.08 12.22
N GLU A 50 5.17 2.33 12.43
CA GLU A 50 4.18 2.71 13.43
C GLU A 50 2.82 2.05 13.13
N ASP A 51 2.31 2.17 11.89
CA ASP A 51 1.00 1.68 11.49
C ASP A 51 0.90 0.14 11.45
N LYS A 52 1.93 -0.54 10.93
CA LYS A 52 1.89 -1.98 10.68
C LYS A 52 2.51 -2.83 11.79
N PHE A 53 3.39 -2.26 12.60
CA PHE A 53 4.15 -3.01 13.60
C PHE A 53 4.12 -2.38 15.01
N ASP A 54 3.40 -1.27 15.22
CA ASP A 54 3.40 -0.50 16.46
C ASP A 54 4.83 -0.11 16.91
N LEU A 55 5.75 0.03 15.94
CA LEU A 55 7.16 0.24 16.21
C LEU A 55 7.50 1.73 16.18
N ASN A 56 7.97 2.23 17.33
CA ASN A 56 8.34 3.63 17.53
C ASN A 56 9.77 3.75 18.09
N LEU A 57 10.77 3.88 17.21
CA LEU A 57 12.13 4.23 17.63
C LEU A 57 12.22 5.74 17.79
N THR A 58 12.51 6.22 19.01
CA THR A 58 12.63 7.66 19.27
C THR A 58 13.93 8.02 20.00
N GLY A 59 14.51 9.17 19.64
CA GLY A 59 15.67 9.71 20.33
C GLY A 59 16.94 8.88 20.12
N LYS A 60 17.65 8.56 21.21
CA LYS A 60 18.95 7.88 21.15
C LYS A 60 18.75 6.36 21.16
N VAL A 61 18.69 5.77 19.98
CA VAL A 61 18.49 4.33 19.77
C VAL A 61 19.67 3.52 20.34
N THR A 62 19.37 2.58 21.22
CA THR A 62 20.33 1.58 21.73
C THR A 62 20.42 0.39 20.79
N LYS A 63 21.45 -0.44 20.96
CA LYS A 63 21.57 -1.67 20.18
C LYS A 63 20.45 -2.65 20.53
N GLY A 64 19.99 -2.67 21.78
CA GLY A 64 18.84 -3.46 22.24
C GLY A 64 17.56 -3.09 21.51
N ASP A 65 17.21 -1.80 21.49
CA ASP A 65 15.99 -1.30 20.83
C ASP A 65 15.92 -1.75 19.36
N PHE A 66 17.05 -1.68 18.65
CA PHE A 66 17.11 -2.07 17.24
C PHE A 66 17.06 -3.59 17.03
N ILE A 67 17.59 -4.37 17.96
CA ILE A 67 17.49 -5.84 17.93
C ILE A 67 16.04 -6.27 18.12
N GLU A 68 15.35 -5.71 19.12
CA GLU A 68 13.93 -5.98 19.37
C GLU A 68 13.09 -5.57 18.17
N ALA A 69 13.34 -4.39 17.61
CA ALA A 69 12.67 -3.91 16.42
C ALA A 69 12.84 -4.87 15.22
N VAL A 70 14.08 -5.28 14.92
CA VAL A 70 14.36 -6.20 13.81
C VAL A 70 13.74 -7.58 14.03
N ALA A 71 13.79 -8.12 15.25
CA ALA A 71 13.15 -9.39 15.57
C ALA A 71 11.63 -9.32 15.43
N SER A 72 11.02 -8.24 15.92
CA SER A 72 9.58 -8.01 15.88
C SER A 72 9.06 -7.89 14.45
N VAL A 73 9.67 -7.05 13.61
CA VAL A 73 9.17 -6.84 12.24
C VAL A 73 9.39 -8.04 11.31
N LEU A 74 10.32 -8.92 11.66
CA LEU A 74 10.58 -10.17 10.93
C LEU A 74 9.80 -11.36 11.50
N ASP A 75 9.03 -11.16 12.57
CA ASP A 75 8.30 -12.22 13.29
C ASP A 75 9.22 -13.40 13.68
N TYR A 76 10.42 -13.06 14.17
CA TYR A 76 11.41 -14.05 14.58
C TYR A 76 11.30 -14.38 16.07
N GLU A 77 10.95 -15.62 16.36
CA GLU A 77 10.91 -16.18 17.70
C GLU A 77 12.08 -17.15 17.94
N ALA A 78 12.63 -17.14 19.16
CA ALA A 78 13.68 -18.07 19.56
C ALA A 78 13.10 -19.49 19.73
N LYS A 79 13.65 -20.47 19.02
CA LYS A 79 13.15 -21.85 19.05
C LYS A 79 13.61 -22.61 20.28
N GLU A 80 14.81 -22.30 20.79
CA GLU A 80 15.34 -22.94 21.99
C GLU A 80 16.04 -21.90 22.89
N LYS A 81 15.61 -21.75 24.16
CA LYS A 81 16.29 -20.88 25.15
C LYS A 81 17.64 -21.45 25.61
N LYS A 82 18.53 -21.83 24.68
CA LYS A 82 19.83 -22.46 24.93
C LYS A 82 21.01 -21.54 24.61
N VAL A 83 20.78 -20.39 23.98
CA VAL A 83 21.86 -19.46 23.65
C VAL A 83 22.36 -18.79 24.93
N VAL A 84 23.63 -18.99 25.27
CA VAL A 84 24.21 -18.35 26.46
C VAL A 84 24.96 -17.09 26.03
N PHE A 85 24.40 -15.94 26.36
CA PHE A 85 25.09 -14.66 26.22
C PHE A 85 25.93 -14.33 27.47
N SER A 86 27.00 -13.58 27.29
CA SER A 86 27.93 -13.22 28.37
C SER A 86 27.47 -12.03 29.22
N ASP A 87 26.55 -11.23 28.70
CA ASP A 87 26.17 -9.93 29.26
C ASP A 87 24.65 -9.75 29.48
N ILE A 88 23.81 -10.65 28.95
CA ILE A 88 22.37 -10.72 29.24
C ILE A 88 21.99 -12.13 29.68
N LYS A 89 20.96 -12.25 30.54
CA LYS A 89 20.45 -13.53 31.06
C LYS A 89 19.10 -13.88 30.43
N ALA A 90 18.64 -15.11 30.62
CA ALA A 90 17.37 -15.60 30.05
C ALA A 90 16.13 -14.82 30.53
N GLU A 91 16.22 -14.13 31.66
CA GLU A 91 15.15 -13.30 32.22
C GLU A 91 15.20 -11.84 31.74
N ASP A 92 16.24 -11.46 30.98
CA ASP A 92 16.37 -10.12 30.41
C ASP A 92 15.33 -9.91 29.30
N PRO A 93 14.60 -8.79 29.26
CA PRO A 93 13.62 -8.51 28.19
C PRO A 93 14.18 -8.65 26.77
N LEU A 94 15.46 -8.31 26.57
CA LEU A 94 16.12 -8.37 25.26
C LEU A 94 16.47 -9.82 24.85
N TYR A 95 16.48 -10.77 25.79
CA TYR A 95 17.03 -12.09 25.56
C TYR A 95 16.33 -12.84 24.43
N ASP A 96 15.00 -12.85 24.41
CA ASP A 96 14.24 -13.64 23.43
C ASP A 96 14.45 -13.09 22.00
N ALA A 97 14.46 -11.77 21.82
CA ALA A 97 14.78 -11.13 20.53
C ALA A 97 16.24 -11.39 20.11
N ALA A 98 17.20 -11.23 21.04
CA ALA A 98 18.60 -11.47 20.75
C ALA A 98 18.89 -12.95 20.40
N ALA A 99 18.26 -13.88 21.11
CA ALA A 99 18.35 -15.31 20.84
C ALA A 99 17.76 -15.63 19.45
N ALA A 100 16.59 -15.08 19.12
CA ALA A 100 15.97 -15.27 17.81
C ALA A 100 16.89 -14.81 16.67
N LEU A 101 17.42 -13.57 16.74
CA LEU A 101 18.33 -13.07 15.72
C LEU A 101 19.69 -13.80 15.69
N TYR A 102 20.17 -14.32 16.83
CA TYR A 102 21.38 -15.14 16.88
C TYR A 102 21.16 -16.49 16.20
N GLU A 103 20.03 -17.16 16.43
CA GLU A 103 19.67 -18.41 15.77
C GLU A 103 19.57 -18.26 14.24
N GLN A 104 19.17 -17.08 13.75
CA GLN A 104 19.16 -16.74 12.33
C GLN A 104 20.53 -16.31 11.78
N GLY A 105 21.59 -16.28 12.62
CA GLY A 105 22.95 -15.86 12.22
C GLY A 105 23.14 -14.35 12.06
N ILE A 106 22.12 -13.54 12.36
CA ILE A 106 22.15 -12.08 12.22
C ILE A 106 23.05 -11.47 13.31
N LEU A 107 22.84 -11.87 14.56
CA LEU A 107 23.70 -11.50 15.67
C LEU A 107 24.86 -12.49 15.82
N LYS A 108 26.04 -11.97 16.20
CA LYS A 108 27.27 -12.75 16.31
C LYS A 108 28.00 -12.43 17.60
N GLY A 109 28.65 -13.45 18.15
CA GLY A 109 29.47 -13.35 19.35
C GLY A 109 28.68 -13.53 20.65
N PRO A 110 29.39 -13.71 21.77
CA PRO A 110 28.77 -14.02 23.05
C PRO A 110 28.17 -12.80 23.75
N ALA A 111 28.59 -11.57 23.41
CA ALA A 111 28.12 -10.34 24.03
C ALA A 111 27.15 -9.59 23.10
N ILE A 112 25.97 -9.25 23.61
CA ILE A 112 24.94 -8.52 22.86
C ILE A 112 25.19 -7.01 22.93
N GLY A 113 25.51 -6.47 24.11
CA GLY A 113 25.73 -5.06 24.34
C GLY A 113 24.46 -4.23 24.17
N GLY A 114 23.32 -4.70 24.66
CA GLY A 114 22.00 -4.08 24.48
C GLY A 114 21.97 -2.59 24.84
N ASP A 115 22.48 -2.23 26.01
CA ASP A 115 22.50 -0.84 26.51
C ASP A 115 23.46 0.10 25.78
N GLN A 116 24.28 -0.43 24.86
CA GLN A 116 25.24 0.38 24.12
C GLN A 116 24.51 1.25 23.09
N VAL A 117 25.06 2.44 22.87
CA VAL A 117 24.63 3.31 21.78
C VAL A 117 24.79 2.58 20.46
N LEU A 118 23.72 2.49 19.67
CA LEU A 118 23.80 1.88 18.36
C LEU A 118 24.63 2.77 17.43
N THR A 119 25.69 2.20 16.85
CA THR A 119 26.52 2.91 15.86
C THR A 119 26.03 2.63 14.44
N ASN A 120 26.32 3.54 13.52
CA ASN A 120 26.00 3.35 12.09
C ASN A 120 26.51 2.02 11.54
N ALA A 121 27.77 1.66 11.82
CA ALA A 121 28.36 0.40 11.36
C ALA A 121 27.60 -0.82 11.89
N ALA A 122 27.26 -0.81 13.19
CA ALA A 122 26.54 -1.93 13.79
C ALA A 122 25.12 -2.06 13.24
N ALA A 123 24.40 -0.95 13.06
CA ALA A 123 23.05 -0.94 12.47
C ALA A 123 23.07 -1.47 11.03
N ILE A 124 24.01 -1.00 10.20
CA ILE A 124 24.17 -1.45 8.81
C ILE A 124 24.51 -2.93 8.76
N SER A 125 25.46 -3.40 9.58
CA SER A 125 25.83 -4.82 9.66
C SER A 125 24.64 -5.71 10.03
N ILE A 126 23.84 -5.31 11.02
CA ILE A 126 22.61 -6.05 11.40
C ILE A 126 21.63 -6.05 10.22
N ALA A 127 21.39 -4.89 9.59
CA ALA A 127 20.46 -4.76 8.47
C ALA A 127 20.85 -5.62 7.27
N VAL A 128 22.12 -5.64 6.87
CA VAL A 128 22.62 -6.47 5.75
C VAL A 128 22.37 -7.95 6.00
N ARG A 129 22.66 -8.43 7.21
CA ARG A 129 22.44 -9.85 7.55
C ARG A 129 20.95 -10.15 7.66
N ALA A 130 20.20 -9.28 8.32
CA ALA A 130 18.74 -9.40 8.43
C ALA A 130 18.05 -9.36 7.06
N ALA A 131 18.63 -8.70 6.06
CA ALA A 131 18.18 -8.66 4.67
C ALA A 131 18.63 -9.89 3.83
N ASN A 132 19.27 -10.90 4.43
CA ASN A 132 19.85 -12.08 3.74
C ASN A 132 20.94 -11.73 2.70
N LEU A 133 21.78 -10.72 2.99
CA LEU A 133 22.86 -10.28 2.10
C LEU A 133 24.26 -10.58 2.65
N GLU A 134 24.36 -11.40 3.71
CA GLU A 134 25.65 -11.74 4.34
C GLU A 134 26.59 -12.44 3.37
N GLU A 135 26.12 -13.50 2.72
CA GLU A 135 26.92 -14.30 1.80
C GLU A 135 27.42 -13.46 0.64
N LEU A 136 26.56 -12.58 0.10
CA LEU A 136 26.94 -11.61 -0.92
C LEU A 136 28.03 -10.68 -0.41
N ALA A 137 27.84 -10.06 0.75
CA ALA A 137 28.83 -9.16 1.34
C ALA A 137 30.19 -9.84 1.50
N TYR A 138 30.20 -11.10 1.98
CA TYR A 138 31.43 -11.81 2.25
C TYR A 138 32.18 -12.28 0.99
N THR A 139 31.54 -12.22 -0.19
CA THR A 139 32.23 -12.38 -1.47
C THR A 139 33.11 -11.19 -1.87
N TYR A 140 32.94 -10.01 -1.24
CA TYR A 140 33.60 -8.80 -1.70
C TYR A 140 35.10 -8.85 -1.39
N PRO A 141 35.99 -8.82 -2.40
CA PRO A 141 37.42 -8.73 -2.18
C PRO A 141 37.82 -7.33 -1.69
N ALA A 142 39.04 -7.20 -1.16
CA ALA A 142 39.49 -5.98 -0.49
C ALA A 142 39.55 -4.75 -1.41
N ASP A 143 39.92 -4.94 -2.67
CA ASP A 143 39.91 -3.90 -3.72
C ASP A 143 38.50 -3.40 -3.98
N LYS A 144 37.52 -4.30 -4.16
CA LYS A 144 36.11 -3.91 -4.31
C LYS A 144 35.59 -3.10 -3.11
N VAL A 145 35.96 -3.51 -1.89
CA VAL A 145 35.59 -2.76 -0.68
C VAL A 145 36.21 -1.36 -0.68
N GLU A 146 37.50 -1.23 -1.03
CA GLU A 146 38.17 0.09 -1.08
C GLU A 146 37.62 1.00 -2.18
N ASP A 147 37.20 0.44 -3.32
CA ASP A 147 36.55 1.19 -4.40
C ASP A 147 35.24 1.82 -3.90
N VAL A 148 34.35 1.03 -3.30
CA VAL A 148 33.11 1.55 -2.70
C VAL A 148 33.39 2.56 -1.59
N PHE A 149 34.37 2.28 -0.72
CA PHE A 149 34.73 3.20 0.37
C PHE A 149 35.30 4.53 -0.13
N SER A 150 35.91 4.55 -1.31
CA SER A 150 36.38 5.79 -1.94
C SER A 150 35.21 6.71 -2.28
N ASP A 151 34.09 6.15 -2.75
CA ASP A 151 32.84 6.89 -2.98
C ASP A 151 32.21 7.39 -1.67
N LEU A 152 32.37 6.63 -0.59
CA LEU A 152 31.96 7.04 0.77
C LEU A 152 32.88 8.10 1.40
N LYS A 153 34.01 8.44 0.74
CA LYS A 153 35.09 9.28 1.31
C LYS A 153 35.66 8.70 2.61
N LEU A 154 35.74 7.38 2.69
CA LEU A 154 36.22 6.62 3.85
C LEU A 154 37.43 5.74 3.49
N LYS A 155 38.06 5.18 4.53
CA LYS A 155 39.01 4.08 4.41
C LYS A 155 38.51 2.91 5.24
N SER A 156 38.65 1.68 4.74
CA SER A 156 38.23 0.50 5.51
C SER A 156 39.17 0.23 6.70
N ALA A 157 40.39 0.77 6.65
CA ALA A 157 41.40 0.66 7.69
C ALA A 157 40.84 1.11 9.07
N GLY A 158 40.84 0.18 10.03
CA GLY A 158 40.29 0.41 11.37
C GLY A 158 38.85 -0.09 11.58
N LEU A 159 38.23 -0.64 10.54
CA LEU A 159 37.04 -1.50 10.64
C LEU A 159 37.46 -2.98 10.57
N GLY A 160 36.66 -3.85 11.19
CA GLY A 160 36.82 -5.29 10.97
C GLY A 160 36.49 -5.66 9.53
N LYS A 161 37.17 -6.67 8.97
CA LYS A 161 37.00 -7.10 7.57
C LYS A 161 35.53 -7.27 7.18
N HIS A 162 34.77 -8.05 7.96
CA HIS A 162 33.36 -8.33 7.67
C HIS A 162 32.47 -7.09 7.77
N VAL A 163 32.77 -6.17 8.69
CA VAL A 163 32.02 -4.90 8.81
C VAL A 163 32.25 -4.03 7.57
N ALA A 164 33.48 -3.95 7.06
CA ALA A 164 33.77 -3.20 5.84
C ALA A 164 33.08 -3.82 4.61
N GLN A 165 33.08 -5.15 4.51
CA GLN A 165 32.36 -5.88 3.47
C GLN A 165 30.84 -5.63 3.52
N GLU A 166 30.24 -5.69 4.71
CA GLU A 166 28.81 -5.44 4.91
C GLU A 166 28.42 -4.01 4.55
N ILE A 167 29.20 -3.01 4.95
CA ILE A 167 28.95 -1.61 4.55
C ILE A 167 29.03 -1.44 3.02
N ALA A 168 30.03 -2.05 2.37
CA ALA A 168 30.16 -1.98 0.92
C ALA A 168 28.97 -2.63 0.21
N ALA A 169 28.54 -3.80 0.67
CA ALA A 169 27.36 -4.47 0.14
C ALA A 169 26.07 -3.67 0.39
N ALA A 170 25.93 -3.01 1.54
CA ALA A 170 24.76 -2.18 1.83
C ALA A 170 24.62 -1.01 0.85
N VAL A 171 25.74 -0.42 0.42
CA VAL A 171 25.77 0.64 -0.60
C VAL A 171 25.37 0.09 -1.96
N ASP A 172 26.04 -0.97 -2.42
CA ASP A 172 25.80 -1.56 -3.76
C ASP A 172 24.37 -2.10 -3.94
N THR A 173 23.77 -2.60 -2.85
CA THR A 173 22.41 -3.17 -2.86
C THR A 173 21.32 -2.16 -2.55
N GLY A 174 21.68 -0.93 -2.15
CA GLY A 174 20.72 0.11 -1.77
C GLY A 174 20.08 -0.07 -0.39
N VAL A 175 20.51 -1.04 0.43
CA VAL A 175 20.13 -1.15 1.85
C VAL A 175 20.54 0.09 2.63
N LEU A 176 21.68 0.69 2.28
CA LEU A 176 22.05 2.03 2.72
C LEU A 176 21.82 3.01 1.56
N PRO A 177 20.78 3.86 1.60
CA PRO A 177 20.53 4.82 0.52
C PRO A 177 21.58 5.94 0.44
N ALA A 178 21.78 6.48 -0.78
CA ALA A 178 22.76 7.54 -1.07
C ALA A 178 22.63 8.81 -0.22
N SER A 179 21.41 9.16 0.21
CA SER A 179 21.16 10.29 1.09
C SER A 179 21.90 10.19 2.44
N TYR A 180 22.24 8.99 2.89
CA TYR A 180 22.89 8.74 4.19
C TYR A 180 24.42 8.68 4.13
N TYR A 181 25.02 8.66 2.95
CA TYR A 181 26.48 8.61 2.80
C TYR A 181 27.07 9.62 1.82
N SER A 182 26.25 10.30 1.01
CA SER A 182 26.71 11.32 0.03
C SER A 182 27.52 12.47 0.67
N ASN A 183 27.23 12.79 1.93
CA ASN A 183 27.96 13.79 2.73
C ASN A 183 29.06 13.19 3.64
N GLY A 184 29.41 11.92 3.43
CA GLY A 184 30.37 11.16 4.23
C GLY A 184 29.70 10.39 5.37
N LEU A 185 29.85 9.07 5.34
CA LEU A 185 29.38 8.19 6.41
C LEU A 185 30.33 8.26 7.61
N GLN A 186 29.81 8.23 8.84
CA GLN A 186 30.61 8.15 10.07
C GLN A 186 30.33 6.80 10.77
N PRO A 187 31.09 5.72 10.50
CA PRO A 187 30.74 4.37 10.94
C PRO A 187 30.60 4.20 12.46
N LYS A 188 31.37 4.97 13.23
CA LYS A 188 31.39 4.91 14.71
C LYS A 188 30.45 5.92 15.39
N ALA A 189 29.82 6.81 14.62
CA ALA A 189 28.85 7.74 15.18
C ALA A 189 27.56 7.00 15.58
N ALA A 190 26.82 7.58 16.52
CA ALA A 190 25.49 7.09 16.86
C ALA A 190 24.58 7.12 15.63
N VAL A 191 23.76 6.10 15.48
CA VAL A 191 22.73 6.06 14.43
C VAL A 191 21.69 7.14 14.71
N SER A 192 21.22 7.81 13.67
CA SER A 192 20.04 8.67 13.78
C SER A 192 18.77 7.82 13.80
N GLU A 193 17.72 8.38 14.40
CA GLU A 193 16.37 7.80 14.33
C GLU A 193 15.94 7.52 12.87
N ASP A 194 16.16 8.50 11.98
CA ASP A 194 15.84 8.36 10.55
C ASP A 194 16.56 7.18 9.89
N LEU A 195 17.87 7.02 10.13
CA LEU A 195 18.63 5.93 9.54
C LEU A 195 18.21 4.57 10.13
N ALA A 196 17.89 4.50 11.42
CA ALA A 196 17.39 3.27 12.04
C ALA A 196 16.07 2.82 11.37
N ASN A 197 15.09 3.72 11.22
CA ASN A 197 13.83 3.43 10.55
C ASN A 197 14.03 3.05 9.07
N VAL A 198 14.92 3.73 8.35
CA VAL A 198 15.26 3.38 6.96
C VAL A 198 15.85 1.99 6.86
N LEU A 199 16.79 1.62 7.72
CA LEU A 199 17.41 0.31 7.68
C LEU A 199 16.40 -0.82 7.94
N ILE A 200 15.47 -0.62 8.89
CA ILE A 200 14.38 -1.57 9.15
C ILE A 200 13.44 -1.65 7.95
N GLY A 201 13.05 -0.51 7.38
CA GLY A 201 12.27 -0.46 6.14
C GLY A 201 12.93 -1.21 4.99
N LYS A 202 14.25 -1.05 4.81
CA LYS A 202 15.03 -1.73 3.77
C LYS A 202 15.16 -3.24 4.00
N ILE A 203 15.21 -3.68 5.26
CA ILE A 203 15.09 -5.11 5.59
C ILE A 203 13.76 -5.65 5.08
N LEU A 204 12.65 -4.96 5.39
CA LEU A 204 11.31 -5.38 4.97
C LEU A 204 11.13 -5.37 3.45
N GLU A 205 11.63 -4.35 2.75
CA GLU A 205 11.63 -4.32 1.28
C GLU A 205 12.37 -5.51 0.68
N THR A 206 13.58 -5.79 1.15
CA THR A 206 14.40 -6.89 0.63
C THR A 206 13.75 -8.25 0.90
N LYS A 207 12.97 -8.35 1.97
CA LYS A 207 12.22 -9.57 2.34
C LYS A 207 10.86 -9.69 1.65
N GLY A 208 10.42 -8.66 0.92
CA GLY A 208 9.07 -8.61 0.34
C GLY A 208 7.96 -8.47 1.39
N LEU A 209 8.29 -7.93 2.57
CA LEU A 209 7.37 -7.70 3.70
C LEU A 209 6.95 -6.22 3.84
N TYR A 210 7.51 -5.34 3.00
CA TYR A 210 7.06 -3.95 2.90
C TYR A 210 5.77 -3.85 2.06
N LYS A 211 5.45 -2.64 1.61
CA LYS A 211 4.35 -2.34 0.69
C LYS A 211 4.48 -3.10 -0.63
N ASN A 212 3.36 -3.59 -1.13
CA ASN A 212 3.22 -4.24 -2.43
C ASN A 212 2.40 -3.33 -3.35
N TYR A 213 3.01 -2.88 -4.45
CA TYR A 213 2.36 -1.99 -5.40
C TYR A 213 2.97 -2.10 -6.79
N ILE A 214 2.16 -1.86 -7.82
CA ILE A 214 2.62 -1.92 -9.21
C ILE A 214 3.26 -0.61 -9.68
N GLY A 215 2.98 0.52 -9.03
CA GLY A 215 3.61 1.80 -9.34
C GLY A 215 2.86 2.98 -8.76
N PHE A 216 3.18 4.19 -9.21
CA PHE A 216 2.48 5.42 -8.87
C PHE A 216 1.49 5.83 -9.96
N VAL A 217 0.45 6.58 -9.59
CA VAL A 217 -0.45 7.24 -10.56
C VAL A 217 0.33 8.13 -11.53
N SER A 218 1.41 8.76 -11.07
CA SER A 218 2.29 9.61 -11.91
C SER A 218 3.25 8.84 -12.82
N ASP A 219 3.45 7.54 -12.62
CA ASP A 219 4.40 6.77 -13.44
C ASP A 219 4.00 6.75 -14.92
N GLY A 220 4.99 6.87 -15.80
CA GLY A 220 4.76 6.83 -17.25
C GLY A 220 4.25 5.47 -17.75
N ASP A 221 4.55 4.39 -17.02
CA ASP A 221 4.25 3.00 -17.40
C ASP A 221 3.10 2.36 -16.59
N ILE A 222 2.49 3.08 -15.64
CA ILE A 222 1.44 2.54 -14.76
C ILE A 222 0.28 1.88 -15.52
N ILE A 223 -0.16 2.49 -16.63
CA ILE A 223 -1.24 1.94 -17.45
C ILE A 223 -0.84 0.58 -18.06
N SER A 224 0.41 0.43 -18.48
CA SER A 224 0.91 -0.86 -19.01
C SER A 224 0.94 -1.93 -17.90
N LYS A 225 1.40 -1.56 -16.71
CA LYS A 225 1.45 -2.47 -15.56
C LYS A 225 0.05 -2.91 -15.10
N LEU A 226 -0.90 -1.99 -15.08
CA LEU A 226 -2.31 -2.27 -14.79
C LEU A 226 -2.94 -3.21 -15.84
N ASN A 227 -2.69 -2.96 -17.13
CA ASN A 227 -3.14 -3.86 -18.20
C ASN A 227 -2.56 -5.27 -18.03
N GLN A 228 -1.27 -5.37 -17.71
CA GLN A 228 -0.61 -6.65 -17.47
C GLN A 228 -1.23 -7.36 -16.27
N ALA A 229 -1.38 -6.69 -15.12
CA ALA A 229 -1.97 -7.26 -13.91
C ALA A 229 -3.39 -7.78 -14.15
N TYR A 230 -4.24 -7.00 -14.84
CA TYR A 230 -5.60 -7.44 -15.19
C TYR A 230 -5.60 -8.61 -16.17
N ALA A 231 -4.74 -8.58 -17.20
CA ALA A 231 -4.65 -9.65 -18.20
C ALA A 231 -4.19 -10.99 -17.60
N THR A 232 -3.34 -10.95 -16.57
CA THR A 232 -2.84 -12.15 -15.87
C THR A 232 -3.69 -12.58 -14.69
N SER A 233 -4.71 -11.79 -14.31
CA SER A 233 -5.67 -12.19 -13.28
C SER A 233 -6.73 -13.12 -13.86
N ASP A 234 -7.25 -14.02 -13.03
CA ASP A 234 -8.32 -14.95 -13.39
C ASP A 234 -9.38 -15.00 -12.29
N ILE A 235 -10.50 -15.67 -12.58
CA ILE A 235 -11.47 -16.01 -11.53
C ILE A 235 -10.78 -16.91 -10.52
N ILE A 236 -10.85 -16.54 -9.26
CA ILE A 236 -10.22 -17.23 -8.15
C ILE A 236 -11.04 -18.50 -7.83
N ASP A 237 -10.36 -19.63 -7.88
CA ASP A 237 -10.91 -20.93 -7.47
C ASP A 237 -10.42 -21.27 -6.06
N ALA A 238 -11.35 -21.28 -5.10
CA ALA A 238 -11.08 -21.59 -3.71
C ALA A 238 -12.14 -22.58 -3.17
N PRO A 239 -12.11 -23.86 -3.57
CA PRO A 239 -13.27 -24.76 -3.45
C PRO A 239 -13.81 -24.92 -2.02
N LYS A 240 -12.92 -24.98 -1.03
CA LYS A 240 -13.31 -25.12 0.39
C LYS A 240 -14.05 -23.87 0.88
N LEU A 241 -13.48 -22.69 0.64
CA LEU A 241 -14.09 -21.42 1.01
C LEU A 241 -15.39 -21.19 0.22
N GLN A 242 -15.35 -21.36 -1.10
CA GLN A 242 -16.51 -21.24 -1.98
C GLN A 242 -17.66 -22.13 -1.56
N LYS A 243 -17.41 -23.39 -1.17
CA LYS A 243 -18.47 -24.28 -0.68
C LYS A 243 -19.20 -23.68 0.54
N LEU A 244 -18.46 -23.15 1.51
CA LEU A 244 -19.04 -22.51 2.69
C LEU A 244 -19.88 -21.29 2.31
N VAL A 245 -19.32 -20.38 1.51
CA VAL A 245 -20.01 -19.12 1.19
C VAL A 245 -21.12 -19.25 0.16
N ASN A 246 -21.02 -20.19 -0.78
CA ASN A 246 -22.14 -20.56 -1.66
C ASN A 246 -23.31 -21.11 -0.86
N THR A 247 -23.05 -21.97 0.12
CA THR A 247 -24.09 -22.49 1.00
C THR A 247 -24.76 -21.35 1.78
N ALA A 248 -23.99 -20.38 2.28
CA ALA A 248 -24.54 -19.23 2.98
C ALA A 248 -25.37 -18.32 2.06
N LEU A 249 -24.95 -18.14 0.81
CA LEU A 249 -25.65 -17.39 -0.21
C LEU A 249 -26.98 -18.07 -0.59
N GLU A 250 -26.98 -19.39 -0.76
CA GLU A 250 -28.20 -20.21 -1.00
C GLU A 250 -29.21 -20.09 0.15
N GLN A 251 -28.72 -20.04 1.39
CA GLN A 251 -29.53 -19.87 2.59
C GLN A 251 -29.96 -18.41 2.83
N LYS A 252 -29.61 -17.48 1.93
CA LYS A 252 -29.89 -16.04 2.04
C LYS A 252 -29.35 -15.42 3.34
N LEU A 253 -28.25 -15.96 3.85
CA LEU A 253 -27.55 -15.40 5.01
C LEU A 253 -26.75 -14.15 4.63
N ILE A 254 -26.28 -14.11 3.38
CA ILE A 254 -25.56 -12.99 2.75
C ILE A 254 -26.17 -12.70 1.38
N THR A 255 -25.88 -11.54 0.81
CA THR A 255 -26.35 -11.12 -0.53
C THR A 255 -25.29 -11.32 -1.62
N GLY A 256 -24.02 -11.41 -1.22
CA GLY A 256 -22.88 -11.68 -2.09
C GLY A 256 -21.59 -11.76 -1.26
N TYR A 257 -20.49 -12.08 -1.92
CA TYR A 257 -19.17 -12.11 -1.28
C TYR A 257 -18.07 -11.90 -2.33
N ASN A 258 -16.88 -11.55 -1.86
CA ASN A 258 -15.68 -11.42 -2.68
C ASN A 258 -14.64 -12.44 -2.22
N ILE A 259 -13.96 -13.09 -3.16
CA ILE A 259 -12.73 -13.85 -2.88
C ILE A 259 -11.55 -13.04 -3.36
N LYS A 260 -10.53 -12.94 -2.51
CA LYS A 260 -9.25 -12.31 -2.81
C LYS A 260 -8.10 -13.27 -2.52
N ASP A 261 -6.93 -12.94 -3.06
CA ASP A 261 -5.67 -13.60 -2.79
C ASP A 261 -4.81 -12.71 -1.90
N ALA A 262 -4.60 -13.11 -0.65
CA ALA A 262 -3.90 -12.32 0.37
C ALA A 262 -2.45 -12.01 -0.02
N ARG A 263 -1.87 -12.73 -0.99
CA ARG A 263 -0.54 -12.41 -1.52
C ARG A 263 -0.47 -11.09 -2.28
N PHE A 264 -1.62 -10.52 -2.65
CA PHE A 264 -1.71 -9.22 -3.31
C PHE A 264 -1.95 -8.06 -2.34
N GLU A 265 -2.15 -8.32 -1.04
CA GLU A 265 -2.37 -7.29 -0.03
C GLU A 265 -1.29 -6.20 -0.13
N SER A 266 -1.73 -4.94 -0.20
CA SER A 266 -0.85 -3.80 -0.47
C SER A 266 0.09 -3.47 0.69
N ASN A 267 -0.29 -3.84 1.92
CA ASN A 267 0.34 -3.39 3.17
C ASN A 267 0.43 -1.85 3.28
N PHE A 268 -0.42 -1.11 2.58
CA PHE A 268 -0.40 0.35 2.64
C PHE A 268 -0.77 0.90 4.03
N VAL A 269 -0.27 2.09 4.35
CA VAL A 269 -0.59 2.78 5.60
C VAL A 269 -2.08 3.13 5.64
N ASP A 270 -2.80 2.67 6.68
CA ASP A 270 -4.27 2.71 6.71
C ASP A 270 -4.83 4.13 6.74
N SER A 271 -4.11 5.05 7.40
CA SER A 271 -4.47 6.47 7.44
C SER A 271 -4.34 7.17 6.08
N LEU A 272 -3.56 6.61 5.15
CA LEU A 272 -3.30 7.16 3.82
C LEU A 272 -3.96 6.36 2.69
N SER A 273 -4.60 5.23 3.00
CA SER A 273 -5.11 4.33 1.97
C SER A 273 -6.64 4.23 1.88
N LEU A 274 -7.11 3.88 0.68
CA LEU A 274 -8.47 3.43 0.40
C LEU A 274 -8.45 2.40 -0.73
N THR A 275 -9.53 1.63 -0.80
CA THR A 275 -9.75 0.60 -1.82
C THR A 275 -10.92 1.01 -2.72
N TYR A 276 -10.76 0.85 -4.04
CA TYR A 276 -11.80 1.11 -5.06
C TYR A 276 -12.09 -0.17 -5.84
N GLY A 277 -13.31 -0.71 -5.71
CA GLY A 277 -13.71 -1.96 -6.34
C GLY A 277 -14.45 -1.75 -7.65
N HIS A 278 -14.04 -2.46 -8.71
CA HIS A 278 -14.70 -2.37 -10.02
C HIS A 278 -14.38 -3.60 -10.91
N SER A 279 -15.03 -3.70 -12.08
CA SER A 279 -14.85 -4.82 -13.01
C SER A 279 -14.40 -4.43 -14.44
N ASP A 280 -14.64 -3.19 -14.85
CA ASP A 280 -14.20 -2.68 -16.15
C ASP A 280 -12.75 -2.17 -16.13
N LEU A 281 -11.85 -2.79 -16.91
CA LEU A 281 -10.46 -2.32 -17.05
C LEU A 281 -10.37 -0.93 -17.67
N THR A 282 -11.26 -0.59 -18.61
CA THR A 282 -11.30 0.74 -19.24
C THR A 282 -11.57 1.82 -18.18
N HIS A 283 -12.45 1.52 -17.23
CA HIS A 283 -12.73 2.39 -16.08
C HIS A 283 -11.45 2.62 -15.25
N ALA A 284 -10.73 1.57 -14.86
CA ALA A 284 -9.49 1.71 -14.08
C ALA A 284 -8.45 2.57 -14.81
N ILE A 285 -8.25 2.34 -16.12
CA ILE A 285 -7.31 3.13 -16.93
C ILE A 285 -7.70 4.61 -16.93
N GLN A 286 -8.99 4.91 -17.11
CA GLN A 286 -9.49 6.29 -17.10
C GLN A 286 -9.44 6.92 -15.71
N LEU A 287 -9.68 6.15 -14.65
CA LEU A 287 -9.54 6.59 -13.25
C LEU A 287 -8.10 7.01 -12.95
N ILE A 288 -7.09 6.24 -13.37
CA ILE A 288 -5.68 6.65 -13.22
C ILE A 288 -5.40 7.97 -13.96
N GLY A 289 -5.90 8.11 -15.19
CA GLY A 289 -5.77 9.36 -15.96
C GLY A 289 -6.45 10.55 -15.27
N LEU A 290 -7.60 10.30 -14.64
CA LEU A 290 -8.37 11.31 -13.91
C LEU A 290 -7.69 11.74 -12.61
N LEU A 291 -7.22 10.80 -11.78
CA LEU A 291 -6.47 11.14 -10.57
C LEU A 291 -5.27 12.03 -10.91
N ARG A 292 -4.54 11.68 -11.99
CA ARG A 292 -3.44 12.49 -12.51
C ARG A 292 -3.88 13.89 -12.96
N SER A 293 -5.02 14.05 -13.62
CA SER A 293 -5.51 15.37 -14.07
C SER A 293 -5.96 16.25 -12.91
N GLU A 294 -6.52 15.65 -11.86
CA GLU A 294 -6.95 16.33 -10.65
C GLU A 294 -5.81 16.57 -9.64
N GLY A 295 -4.57 16.21 -10.00
CA GLY A 295 -3.38 16.45 -9.18
C GLY A 295 -3.23 15.48 -8.00
N LEU A 296 -3.94 14.35 -8.01
CA LEU A 296 -3.83 13.30 -7.01
C LEU A 296 -2.82 12.25 -7.48
N ASP A 297 -1.72 12.13 -6.74
CA ASP A 297 -0.76 11.05 -6.92
C ASP A 297 -0.84 10.07 -5.74
N ALA A 298 -0.67 8.78 -6.05
CA ALA A 298 -0.80 7.70 -5.09
C ALA A 298 -0.01 6.48 -5.57
N LYS A 299 0.48 5.67 -4.63
CA LYS A 299 0.86 4.29 -4.95
C LYS A 299 -0.39 3.53 -5.34
N VAL A 300 -0.28 2.65 -6.33
CA VAL A 300 -1.39 1.86 -6.89
C VAL A 300 -1.04 0.39 -6.74
N GLN A 301 -1.92 -0.36 -6.10
CA GLN A 301 -1.88 -1.81 -6.11
C GLN A 301 -3.13 -2.37 -6.78
N PHE A 302 -2.93 -3.39 -7.62
CA PHE A 302 -4.02 -4.12 -8.27
C PHE A 302 -4.22 -5.46 -7.53
N GLU A 303 -5.42 -5.66 -7.01
CA GLU A 303 -5.80 -6.91 -6.35
C GLU A 303 -6.85 -7.65 -7.19
N PRO A 304 -6.58 -8.88 -7.65
CA PRO A 304 -7.57 -9.68 -8.34
C PRO A 304 -8.69 -10.08 -7.37
N LYS A 305 -9.94 -9.95 -7.83
CA LYS A 305 -11.13 -10.23 -7.02
C LYS A 305 -12.11 -11.08 -7.80
N THR A 306 -12.72 -12.05 -7.13
CA THR A 306 -13.89 -12.77 -7.66
C THR A 306 -15.10 -12.42 -6.84
N SER A 307 -16.05 -11.74 -7.45
CA SER A 307 -17.31 -11.37 -6.82
C SER A 307 -18.36 -12.42 -7.15
N ALA A 308 -19.13 -12.84 -6.15
CA ALA A 308 -20.18 -13.82 -6.31
C ALA A 308 -21.52 -13.28 -5.79
N TYR A 309 -22.57 -13.47 -6.57
CA TYR A 309 -23.93 -13.03 -6.26
C TYR A 309 -24.97 -13.97 -6.85
N VAL A 310 -26.20 -13.89 -6.34
CA VAL A 310 -27.32 -14.67 -6.89
C VAL A 310 -27.83 -14.00 -8.16
N HIS A 311 -27.74 -14.70 -9.29
CA HIS A 311 -28.40 -14.36 -10.53
C HIS A 311 -29.76 -15.07 -10.61
N LEU A 312 -30.83 -14.28 -10.64
CA LEU A 312 -32.19 -14.81 -10.67
C LEU A 312 -32.51 -15.40 -12.04
N LYS A 313 -33.20 -16.55 -12.07
CA LYS A 313 -33.53 -17.26 -13.32
C LYS A 313 -34.32 -16.38 -14.30
N GLU A 314 -35.15 -15.47 -13.78
CA GLU A 314 -35.93 -14.52 -14.57
C GLU A 314 -35.10 -13.43 -15.27
N TRP A 315 -33.83 -13.25 -14.90
CA TRP A 315 -32.94 -12.26 -15.52
C TRP A 315 -32.35 -12.73 -16.86
N GLY A 316 -32.64 -13.96 -17.28
CA GLY A 316 -32.16 -14.52 -18.55
C GLY A 316 -30.85 -15.30 -18.40
N ASP A 317 -30.06 -15.34 -19.48
CA ASP A 317 -28.81 -16.11 -19.55
C ASP A 317 -27.81 -15.64 -18.48
N PRO A 318 -27.40 -16.51 -17.54
CA PRO A 318 -26.45 -16.15 -16.48
C PRO A 318 -25.00 -16.08 -16.97
N GLY A 319 -24.71 -16.49 -18.21
CA GLY A 319 -23.36 -16.52 -18.75
C GLY A 319 -22.55 -17.76 -18.33
N PRO A 320 -21.25 -17.82 -18.67
CA PRO A 320 -20.45 -19.06 -18.57
C PRO A 320 -19.99 -19.42 -17.15
N ASN A 321 -19.81 -18.44 -16.27
CA ASN A 321 -19.15 -18.62 -14.98
C ASN A 321 -20.17 -18.70 -13.85
N VAL A 322 -21.02 -19.73 -13.86
CA VAL A 322 -22.11 -19.88 -12.91
C VAL A 322 -22.27 -21.29 -12.36
N VAL A 323 -22.86 -21.40 -11.18
CA VAL A 323 -23.34 -22.67 -10.61
C VAL A 323 -24.83 -22.57 -10.34
N GLN A 324 -25.61 -23.53 -10.83
CA GLN A 324 -27.05 -23.58 -10.55
C GLN A 324 -27.30 -24.09 -9.14
N ILE A 325 -28.20 -23.43 -8.41
CA ILE A 325 -28.58 -23.78 -7.04
C ILE A 325 -29.99 -24.42 -7.00
N THR A 326 -30.34 -25.10 -5.89
CA THR A 326 -31.53 -25.98 -5.82
C THR A 326 -32.85 -25.29 -6.17
N ASN A 327 -32.99 -23.99 -5.91
CA ASN A 327 -34.20 -23.22 -6.23
C ASN A 327 -34.31 -22.83 -7.72
N GLY A 328 -33.33 -23.21 -8.55
CA GLY A 328 -33.30 -22.94 -9.99
C GLY A 328 -32.60 -21.64 -10.39
N ASN A 329 -32.21 -20.80 -9.43
CA ASN A 329 -31.34 -19.63 -9.66
C ASN A 329 -29.88 -20.06 -9.86
N PHE A 330 -29.01 -19.09 -10.12
CA PHE A 330 -27.58 -19.30 -10.30
C PHE A 330 -26.78 -18.47 -9.29
N ILE A 331 -25.61 -18.97 -8.89
CA ILE A 331 -24.55 -18.15 -8.33
C ILE A 331 -23.64 -17.79 -9.50
N ALA A 332 -23.52 -16.49 -9.80
CA ALA A 332 -22.65 -15.98 -10.83
C ALA A 332 -21.32 -15.54 -10.24
N PHE A 333 -20.21 -15.86 -10.94
CA PHE A 333 -18.86 -15.47 -10.57
C PHE A 333 -18.33 -14.44 -11.57
N ALA A 334 -18.09 -13.22 -11.10
CA ALA A 334 -17.54 -12.13 -11.89
C ALA A 334 -16.05 -11.98 -11.61
N LYS A 335 -15.26 -11.88 -12.69
CA LYS A 335 -13.88 -11.41 -12.62
C LYS A 335 -13.91 -9.90 -12.38
N GLU A 336 -13.37 -9.48 -11.24
CA GLU A 336 -13.30 -8.09 -10.81
C GLU A 336 -11.89 -7.78 -10.29
N TYR A 337 -11.72 -6.54 -9.84
CA TYR A 337 -10.53 -6.10 -9.14
C TYR A 337 -10.89 -5.15 -8.01
N ASP A 338 -9.93 -4.99 -7.11
CA ASP A 338 -9.82 -3.82 -6.26
C ASP A 338 -8.53 -3.08 -6.64
N LEU A 339 -8.63 -1.76 -6.79
CA LEU A 339 -7.47 -0.87 -6.82
C LEU A 339 -7.27 -0.29 -5.43
N GLU A 340 -6.14 -0.59 -4.81
CA GLU A 340 -5.76 0.07 -3.57
C GLU A 340 -4.87 1.27 -3.90
N PHE A 341 -5.16 2.38 -3.23
CA PHE A 341 -4.41 3.62 -3.37
C PHE A 341 -3.80 4.00 -2.03
N GLU A 342 -2.50 4.27 -1.97
CA GLU A 342 -1.88 4.99 -0.85
C GLU A 342 -1.48 6.39 -1.30
N PHE A 343 -2.19 7.39 -0.79
CA PHE A 343 -1.96 8.78 -1.14
C PHE A 343 -0.78 9.36 -0.38
N LEU A 344 -0.19 10.43 -0.94
CA LEU A 344 0.91 11.15 -0.28
C LEU A 344 0.46 11.82 1.04
N THR A 345 -0.81 12.21 1.13
CA THR A 345 -1.39 12.85 2.32
C THR A 345 -2.80 12.37 2.61
N ALA A 346 -3.23 12.48 3.86
CA ALA A 346 -4.62 12.22 4.25
C ALA A 346 -5.61 13.19 3.56
N ALA A 347 -5.16 14.41 3.20
CA ALA A 347 -6.00 15.36 2.47
C ALA A 347 -6.29 14.88 1.03
N ASP A 348 -5.29 14.31 0.36
CA ASP A 348 -5.45 13.75 -0.99
C ASP A 348 -6.36 12.51 -0.97
N LYS A 349 -6.21 11.66 0.04
CA LYS A 349 -7.14 10.55 0.31
C LYS A 349 -8.58 11.03 0.45
N VAL A 350 -8.84 12.10 1.19
CA VAL A 350 -10.18 12.69 1.34
C VAL A 350 -10.67 13.31 0.02
N ALA A 351 -9.78 13.92 -0.76
CA ALA A 351 -10.13 14.54 -2.05
C ALA A 351 -10.59 13.53 -3.11
N PHE A 352 -10.20 12.25 -2.98
CA PHE A 352 -10.59 11.17 -3.90
C PHE A 352 -12.11 11.10 -4.14
N GLN A 353 -12.93 11.21 -3.09
CA GLN A 353 -14.39 11.14 -3.23
C GLN A 353 -14.94 12.24 -4.15
N ASN A 354 -14.39 13.45 -4.09
CA ASN A 354 -14.85 14.55 -4.92
C ASN A 354 -14.62 14.25 -6.41
N VAL A 355 -13.50 13.59 -6.72
CA VAL A 355 -13.18 13.12 -8.07
C VAL A 355 -14.20 12.08 -8.54
N ILE A 356 -14.53 11.11 -7.68
CA ILE A 356 -15.52 10.08 -8.02
C ILE A 356 -16.91 10.70 -8.26
N PHE A 357 -17.37 11.60 -7.39
CA PHE A 357 -18.67 12.24 -7.53
C PHE A 357 -18.78 13.15 -8.76
N ALA A 358 -17.69 13.78 -9.16
CA ALA A 358 -17.66 14.63 -10.34
C ALA A 358 -17.67 13.83 -11.65
N TYR A 359 -16.94 12.70 -11.70
CA TYR A 359 -16.57 12.10 -12.99
C TYR A 359 -16.81 10.58 -13.11
N ALA A 360 -17.09 9.87 -12.03
CA ALA A 360 -17.19 8.40 -12.03
C ALA A 360 -18.47 7.84 -11.39
N LYS A 361 -19.30 8.68 -10.77
CA LYS A 361 -20.62 8.30 -10.25
C LYS A 361 -21.73 8.70 -11.20
N LYS A 362 -22.62 7.75 -11.49
CA LYS A 362 -23.86 7.96 -12.24
C LYS A 362 -24.97 8.47 -11.30
N ASN A 363 -25.70 9.47 -11.76
CA ASN A 363 -26.90 10.04 -11.13
C ASN A 363 -28.10 10.08 -12.09
N GLU A 364 -27.89 9.79 -13.38
CA GLU A 364 -28.95 9.72 -14.41
C GLU A 364 -28.67 8.60 -15.42
N GLU A 365 -29.71 7.99 -16.00
CA GLU A 365 -29.60 6.81 -16.88
C GLU A 365 -28.65 7.01 -18.09
N ASN A 366 -28.62 8.23 -18.64
CA ASN A 366 -27.83 8.59 -19.81
C ASN A 366 -26.91 9.79 -19.53
N GLN A 367 -26.36 9.87 -18.32
CA GLN A 367 -25.46 10.95 -17.93
C GLN A 367 -24.20 10.97 -18.81
N SER A 368 -23.91 12.12 -19.41
CA SER A 368 -22.70 12.35 -20.18
C SER A 368 -21.59 12.95 -19.31
N GLY A 369 -20.34 12.90 -19.78
CA GLY A 369 -19.18 13.48 -19.07
C GLY A 369 -18.58 12.59 -17.97
N LEU A 370 -19.02 11.35 -17.84
CA LEU A 370 -18.46 10.37 -16.92
C LEU A 370 -17.43 9.45 -17.61
N ILE A 371 -16.52 8.88 -16.82
CA ILE A 371 -15.62 7.81 -17.29
C ILE A 371 -16.40 6.51 -17.57
N ALA A 372 -15.82 5.66 -18.42
CA ALA A 372 -16.39 4.39 -18.87
C ALA A 372 -16.82 3.52 -17.68
N GLY A 373 -17.93 2.80 -17.80
CA GLY A 373 -18.35 1.85 -16.77
C GLY A 373 -18.86 2.44 -15.45
N SER A 374 -19.00 3.77 -15.32
CA SER A 374 -19.46 4.44 -14.09
C SER A 374 -20.77 3.86 -13.51
N TRP A 375 -20.77 3.60 -12.20
CA TRP A 375 -21.90 3.01 -11.47
C TRP A 375 -22.75 4.05 -10.74
N TRP A 376 -24.01 3.70 -10.48
CA TRP A 376 -24.89 4.45 -9.58
C TRP A 376 -24.40 4.39 -8.14
N GLN A 377 -24.01 3.18 -7.73
CA GLN A 377 -23.44 2.85 -6.43
C GLN A 377 -21.99 2.39 -6.66
N PRO A 378 -21.01 3.32 -6.83
CA PRO A 378 -19.60 2.96 -6.79
C PRO A 378 -19.27 2.25 -5.47
N LEU A 379 -18.19 1.48 -5.43
CA LEU A 379 -17.71 0.80 -4.24
C LEU A 379 -16.31 1.29 -3.90
N TYR A 380 -16.19 2.07 -2.83
CA TYR A 380 -14.89 2.39 -2.27
C TYR A 380 -14.95 2.56 -0.76
N PHE A 381 -13.84 2.22 -0.11
CA PHE A 381 -13.84 2.05 1.33
C PHE A 381 -12.45 2.27 1.94
N SER A 382 -12.43 2.54 3.24
CA SER A 382 -11.21 2.79 3.99
C SER A 382 -11.24 2.10 5.36
N ALA A 383 -10.07 1.66 5.81
CA ALA A 383 -9.87 1.12 7.15
C ALA A 383 -9.86 2.21 8.25
N THR A 384 -9.83 3.49 7.88
CA THR A 384 -9.91 4.62 8.81
C THR A 384 -11.03 5.57 8.43
N GLU A 385 -11.47 6.37 9.40
CA GLU A 385 -12.61 7.29 9.22
C GLU A 385 -12.35 8.30 8.09
N ILE A 386 -13.33 8.40 7.20
CA ILE A 386 -13.46 9.50 6.24
C ILE A 386 -14.80 10.18 6.50
N LYS A 387 -14.78 11.50 6.51
CA LYS A 387 -16.01 12.28 6.70
C LYS A 387 -17.05 11.88 5.65
N ASP A 388 -18.31 11.77 6.09
CA ASP A 388 -19.47 11.43 5.26
C ASP A 388 -19.48 9.96 4.77
N TYR A 389 -18.61 9.09 5.31
CA TYR A 389 -18.69 7.64 5.10
C TYR A 389 -19.51 6.97 6.19
N GLU A 390 -20.10 5.83 5.85
CA GLU A 390 -20.87 5.00 6.77
C GLU A 390 -20.05 3.79 7.20
N ILE A 391 -20.35 3.25 8.39
CA ILE A 391 -19.62 2.10 8.93
C ILE A 391 -20.39 0.83 8.63
N ILE A 392 -19.73 -0.14 8.01
CA ILE A 392 -20.24 -1.50 7.83
C ILE A 392 -19.26 -2.54 8.38
N THR A 393 -19.66 -3.80 8.36
CA THR A 393 -18.83 -4.91 8.84
C THR A 393 -18.42 -5.82 7.68
N ASN A 394 -17.12 -6.13 7.60
CA ASN A 394 -16.63 -7.25 6.81
C ASN A 394 -16.51 -8.48 7.72
N ASN A 395 -17.20 -9.56 7.35
CA ASN A 395 -17.04 -10.84 8.01
C ASN A 395 -15.95 -11.62 7.27
N LEU A 396 -14.67 -11.30 7.56
CA LEU A 396 -13.52 -11.91 6.90
C LEU A 396 -13.42 -13.39 7.25
N ILE A 397 -13.31 -14.24 6.23
CA ILE A 397 -13.14 -15.69 6.39
C ILE A 397 -11.77 -16.08 5.85
N THR A 398 -10.99 -16.77 6.69
CA THR A 398 -9.64 -17.22 6.34
C THR A 398 -9.53 -18.74 6.40
N ASP A 399 -8.60 -19.29 5.64
CA ASP A 399 -8.19 -20.69 5.74
C ASP A 399 -6.67 -20.75 5.88
N ALA A 400 -6.17 -21.31 6.99
CA ALA A 400 -4.73 -21.42 7.25
C ALA A 400 -3.97 -22.23 6.18
N ASN A 401 -4.66 -23.00 5.35
CA ASN A 401 -4.06 -23.80 4.28
C ASN A 401 -4.29 -23.20 2.87
N SER A 402 -4.75 -21.96 2.77
CA SER A 402 -5.02 -21.29 1.51
C SER A 402 -4.53 -19.84 1.54
N PRO A 403 -3.97 -19.31 0.44
CA PRO A 403 -3.71 -17.89 0.32
C PRO A 403 -4.99 -17.07 0.09
N TYR A 404 -6.14 -17.72 -0.15
CA TYR A 404 -7.39 -17.06 -0.45
C TYR A 404 -8.17 -16.69 0.81
N VAL A 405 -8.83 -15.55 0.75
CA VAL A 405 -9.70 -15.04 1.81
C VAL A 405 -11.05 -14.65 1.22
N VAL A 406 -12.10 -14.71 2.05
CA VAL A 406 -13.44 -14.27 1.66
C VAL A 406 -13.85 -13.04 2.45
N HIS A 407 -14.34 -12.03 1.73
CA HIS A 407 -14.94 -10.84 2.28
C HIS A 407 -16.45 -10.91 2.08
N ALA A 408 -17.20 -11.02 3.18
CA ALA A 408 -18.65 -11.03 3.18
C ALA A 408 -19.16 -9.79 3.93
N PHE A 409 -19.49 -8.75 3.18
CA PHE A 409 -19.94 -7.48 3.72
C PHE A 409 -21.38 -7.56 4.23
N SER A 410 -21.64 -6.89 5.34
CA SER A 410 -22.97 -6.81 5.96
C SER A 410 -23.14 -5.49 6.69
N LEU A 411 -24.39 -5.05 6.83
CA LEU A 411 -24.74 -4.02 7.81
C LEU A 411 -24.34 -4.48 9.22
N ASN A 412 -23.90 -3.53 10.05
CA ASN A 412 -23.40 -3.84 11.41
C ASN A 412 -24.42 -4.63 12.24
N ALA A 413 -25.71 -4.28 12.14
CA ALA A 413 -26.78 -4.95 12.87
C ALA A 413 -26.97 -6.44 12.46
N GLU A 414 -26.54 -6.82 11.25
CA GLU A 414 -26.69 -8.19 10.75
C GLU A 414 -25.42 -9.05 10.94
N SER A 415 -24.26 -8.46 11.24
CA SER A 415 -22.98 -9.20 11.30
C SER A 415 -23.03 -10.39 12.25
N GLU A 416 -23.55 -10.23 13.48
CA GLU A 416 -23.63 -11.35 14.43
C GLU A 416 -24.43 -12.54 13.88
N LYS A 417 -25.52 -12.25 13.16
CA LYS A 417 -26.38 -13.25 12.55
C LYS A 417 -25.68 -13.92 11.37
N VAL A 418 -24.95 -13.16 10.56
CA VAL A 418 -24.10 -13.68 9.47
C VAL A 418 -23.04 -14.64 10.03
N VAL A 419 -22.32 -14.24 11.08
CA VAL A 419 -21.30 -15.08 11.74
C VAL A 419 -21.91 -16.37 12.30
N LYS A 420 -23.03 -16.28 13.04
CA LYS A 420 -23.76 -17.45 13.55
C LYS A 420 -24.22 -18.36 12.42
N GLY A 421 -24.66 -17.79 11.30
CA GLY A 421 -25.03 -18.51 10.09
C GLY A 421 -23.87 -19.31 9.50
N PHE A 422 -22.72 -18.67 9.28
CA PHE A 422 -21.51 -19.37 8.81
C PHE A 422 -21.08 -20.49 9.76
N LYS A 423 -21.07 -20.22 11.07
CA LYS A 423 -20.74 -21.23 12.10
C LYS A 423 -21.72 -22.41 12.16
N SER A 424 -22.96 -22.21 11.73
CA SER A 424 -23.94 -23.30 11.63
C SER A 424 -23.68 -24.19 10.42
N ILE A 425 -23.07 -23.66 9.36
CA ILE A 425 -22.66 -24.41 8.17
C ILE A 425 -21.33 -25.14 8.44
N ASP A 426 -20.36 -24.43 9.01
CA ASP A 426 -19.06 -24.97 9.41
C ASP A 426 -18.63 -24.40 10.78
N PRO A 427 -18.74 -25.20 11.86
CA PRO A 427 -18.33 -24.80 13.20
C PRO A 427 -16.85 -24.40 13.33
N GLU A 428 -15.98 -24.93 12.46
CA GLU A 428 -14.53 -24.72 12.51
C GLU A 428 -14.08 -23.50 11.67
N ALA A 429 -14.96 -22.95 10.84
CA ALA A 429 -14.65 -21.79 9.99
C ALA A 429 -14.06 -20.62 10.79
N LYS A 430 -12.93 -20.06 10.36
CA LYS A 430 -12.32 -18.89 11.00
C LYS A 430 -12.95 -17.64 10.42
N ILE A 431 -13.76 -16.95 11.22
CA ILE A 431 -14.44 -15.72 10.82
C ILE A 431 -14.01 -14.62 11.78
N THR A 432 -13.47 -13.53 11.25
CA THR A 432 -13.01 -12.36 12.00
C THR A 432 -13.78 -11.13 11.53
N PRO A 433 -14.88 -10.76 12.20
CA PRO A 433 -15.62 -9.55 11.86
C PRO A 433 -14.78 -8.31 12.22
N TYR A 434 -14.72 -7.35 11.31
CA TYR A 434 -14.15 -6.03 11.59
C TYR A 434 -14.95 -4.94 10.86
N GLN A 435 -14.93 -3.75 11.44
CA GLN A 435 -15.64 -2.60 10.91
C GLN A 435 -14.72 -1.75 10.04
N PHE A 436 -15.31 -1.13 9.02
CA PHE A 436 -14.60 -0.24 8.10
C PHE A 436 -15.60 0.77 7.50
N TRP A 437 -15.07 1.85 6.92
CA TRP A 437 -15.84 2.98 6.41
C TRP A 437 -16.05 2.82 4.91
N VAL A 438 -17.30 2.93 4.46
CA VAL A 438 -17.69 2.85 3.04
C VAL A 438 -18.37 4.12 2.58
N ASP A 439 -18.31 4.37 1.29
CA ASP A 439 -19.06 5.46 0.70
C ASP A 439 -20.58 5.25 0.83
N VAL A 440 -21.32 6.36 1.01
CA VAL A 440 -22.79 6.34 1.15
C VAL A 440 -23.49 5.59 0.00
N PRO A 441 -23.10 5.76 -1.28
CA PRO A 441 -23.67 4.97 -2.36
C PRO A 441 -23.63 3.45 -2.12
N PHE A 442 -22.47 2.89 -1.73
CA PHE A 442 -22.37 1.48 -1.42
C PHE A 442 -23.16 1.08 -0.15
N PHE A 443 -23.19 1.94 0.87
CA PHE A 443 -24.02 1.70 2.05
C PHE A 443 -25.52 1.60 1.70
N ASN A 444 -26.00 2.46 0.81
CA ASN A 444 -27.38 2.44 0.31
C ASN A 444 -27.66 1.17 -0.51
N TYR A 445 -26.69 0.72 -1.31
CA TYR A 445 -26.78 -0.57 -2.00
C TYR A 445 -27.02 -1.75 -1.04
N LEU A 446 -26.33 -1.78 0.11
CA LEU A 446 -26.56 -2.82 1.13
C LEU A 446 -27.95 -2.73 1.78
N HIS A 447 -28.61 -1.57 1.73
CA HIS A 447 -30.01 -1.40 2.13
C HIS A 447 -31.00 -1.78 1.01
N GLY A 448 -30.50 -2.23 -0.15
CA GLY A 448 -31.31 -2.62 -1.31
C GLY A 448 -31.68 -1.46 -2.22
N GLU A 449 -31.07 -0.28 -2.06
CA GLU A 449 -31.24 0.83 -2.97
C GLU A 449 -30.45 0.62 -4.27
N SER A 450 -31.01 1.08 -5.39
CA SER A 450 -30.45 0.82 -6.73
C SER A 450 -30.01 2.08 -7.49
N LYS A 451 -30.24 3.28 -6.93
CA LYS A 451 -29.93 4.58 -7.54
C LYS A 451 -29.47 5.60 -6.52
#